data_AF-A0A966DR79-F1
#
_entry.id   AF-A0A966DR79-F1
#
_cell.length_a   1.000
_cell.length_b   1.000
_cell.length_c   1.000
_cell.angle_alpha   90.00
_cell.angle_beta   90.00
_cell.angle_gamma   90.00
#
_symmetry.space_group_name_H-M   'P 1'
#
loop_
_entity.id
_entity.type
_entity.pdbx_description
1 polymer ?
#
loop_
_entity_poly.entity_id
_entity_poly.type
_entity_poly.pdbx_seq_one_letter_code
_entity_poly.pdbx_strand_id
1 'polypeptide(L)' 'MKKNRSFSGGTISYTINGNGPCVVLLHGFLESGVIWEKFTASLSEHYTVVCPDL' A
#
# COMPACT_ATOMS: atom_id res chain seq x y z
N MET A 1 -6.37 6.31 -3.23
CA MET A 1 -5.78 7.67 -3.12
C MET A 1 -4.50 7.61 -2.30
N LYS A 2 -3.44 8.31 -2.72
CA LYS A 2 -2.14 8.31 -2.03
C LYS A 2 -2.20 9.16 -0.75
N LYS A 3 -1.59 8.68 0.32
CA LYS A 3 -1.50 9.32 1.65
C LYS A 3 -0.03 9.39 2.06
N ASN A 4 0.31 10.36 2.91
CA ASN A 4 1.65 10.52 3.46
C ASN A 4 1.59 10.52 4.99
N ARG A 5 2.56 9.89 5.66
CA ARG A 5 2.70 9.89 7.11
C ARG A 5 4.17 10.05 7.51
N SER A 6 4.44 10.95 8.45
CA SER A 6 5.76 11.12 9.05
C SER A 6 6.01 10.01 10.07
N PHE A 7 7.14 9.30 9.95
CA PHE A 7 7.55 8.25 10.87
C PHE A 7 9.08 8.11 10.87
N SER A 8 9.67 7.93 12.05
CA SER A 8 11.12 7.69 12.22
C SER A 8 12.05 8.68 11.48
N GLY A 9 11.66 9.96 11.39
CA GLY A 9 12.45 11.00 10.72
C GLY A 9 12.27 11.08 9.20
N GLY A 10 11.44 10.22 8.60
CA GLY A 10 11.09 10.25 7.18
C GLY A 10 9.58 10.43 6.94
N THR A 11 9.19 10.60 5.68
CA THR A 11 7.79 10.58 5.25
C THR A 11 7.56 9.35 4.38
N ILE A 12 6.62 8.50 4.77
CA ILE A 12 6.22 7.33 4.01
C ILE A 12 4.98 7.69 3.19
N SER A 13 5.06 7.50 1.87
CA SER A 13 3.92 7.58 0.97
C SER A 13 3.28 6.20 0.85
N TYR A 14 1.95 6.11 0.86
CA TYR A 14 1.26 4.83 0.76
C TYR A 14 -0.15 4.98 0.20
N THR A 15 -0.71 3.88 -0.28
CA THR A 15 -2.15 3.78 -0.56
C THR A 15 -2.82 2.83 0.43
N ILE A 16 -4.12 3.03 0.65
CA ILE A 16 -4.95 2.15 1.46
C ILE A 16 -6.31 2.00 0.78
N ASN A 17 -6.76 0.76 0.56
CA ASN A 17 -8.02 0.44 -0.10
C ASN A 17 -8.70 -0.77 0.57
N GLY A 18 -10.01 -0.88 0.39
CA GLY A 18 -10.79 -2.00 0.91
C GLY A 18 -11.06 -1.93 2.42
N ASN A 19 -11.72 -2.97 2.93
CA ASN A 19 -12.12 -3.12 4.32
C ASN A 19 -12.01 -4.58 4.75
N GLY A 20 -11.49 -4.86 5.94
CA GLY A 20 -11.31 -6.22 6.45
C GLY A 20 -9.95 -6.39 7.15
N PRO A 21 -9.44 -7.63 7.28
CA PRO A 21 -8.11 -7.88 7.80
C PRO A 21 -7.03 -7.16 6.99
N CYS A 22 -5.97 -6.69 7.65
CA CYS A 22 -4.92 -5.91 7.01
C CYS A 22 -3.95 -6.80 6.22
N VAL A 23 -3.66 -6.41 4.98
CA VAL A 23 -2.59 -6.99 4.14
C VAL A 23 -1.66 -5.87 3.69
N VAL A 24 -0.35 -6.06 3.87
CA VAL A 24 0.67 -5.09 3.43
C VAL A 24 1.41 -5.66 2.23
N LEU A 25 1.42 -4.92 1.12
CA LEU A 25 2.14 -5.29 -0.09
C LEU A 25 3.42 -4.47 -0.21
N LEU A 26 4.57 -5.13 -0.08
CA LEU A 26 5.89 -4.51 -0.16
C LEU A 26 6.49 -4.78 -1.54
N HIS A 27 6.93 -3.73 -2.23
CA HIS A 27 7.63 -3.83 -3.50
C HIS A 27 9.15 -4.03 -3.31
N GLY A 28 9.85 -4.39 -4.39
CA GLY A 28 11.30 -4.55 -4.42
C GLY A 28 12.07 -3.26 -4.77
N PHE A 29 13.36 -3.42 -5.04
CA PHE A 29 14.24 -2.32 -5.44
C PHE A 29 13.86 -1.76 -6.82
N LEU A 30 13.87 -0.42 -6.95
CA LEU A 30 13.44 0.34 -8.16
C LEU A 30 11.97 0.21 -8.53
N GLU A 31 11.15 -0.34 -7.64
CA GLU A 31 9.71 -0.45 -7.83
C GLU A 31 8.95 0.57 -6.97
N SER A 32 7.63 0.60 -7.11
CA SER A 32 6.70 1.34 -6.25
C SER A 32 5.43 0.53 -6.07
N GLY A 33 4.51 1.00 -5.22
CA GLY A 33 3.20 0.38 -5.00
C GLY A 33 2.35 0.22 -6.27
N VAL A 34 2.70 0.88 -7.38
CA VAL A 34 2.02 0.76 -8.68
C VAL A 34 2.02 -0.67 -9.21
N ILE A 35 3.07 -1.46 -8.95
CA ILE A 35 3.13 -2.86 -9.41
C ILE A 35 1.99 -3.71 -8.83
N TRP A 36 1.42 -3.28 -7.71
CA TRP A 36 0.38 -3.97 -6.97
C TRP A 36 -1.04 -3.57 -7.37
N GLU A 37 -1.26 -2.68 -8.34
CA GLU A 37 -2.60 -2.19 -8.69
C GLU A 37 -3.61 -3.31 -8.98
N LYS A 38 -3.22 -4.30 -9.77
CA LYS A 38 -4.08 -5.46 -10.10
C LYS A 38 -4.40 -6.32 -8.88
N PHE A 39 -3.42 -6.55 -8.02
CA PHE A 39 -3.61 -7.32 -6.79
C PHE A 39 -4.46 -6.56 -5.78
N THR A 40 -4.24 -5.25 -5.67
CA THR A 40 -4.99 -4.35 -4.79
C THR A 40 -6.47 -4.35 -5.18
N ALA A 41 -6.80 -4.33 -6.47
CA ALA A 41 -8.18 -4.37 -6.93
C ALA A 41 -8.93 -5.61 -6.41
N SER A 42 -8.34 -6.80 -6.56
CA SER A 42 -8.98 -8.06 -6.12
C SER A 42 -8.96 -8.24 -4.60
N LEU A 43 -7.85 -7.93 -3.93
CA LEU A 43 -7.73 -8.10 -2.48
C LEU A 43 -8.62 -7.13 -1.71
N SER A 44 -8.85 -5.92 -2.24
CA SER A 44 -9.68 -4.90 -1.56
C SER A 44 -11.14 -5.30 -1.40
N GLU A 45 -11.61 -6.36 -2.07
CA GLU A 45 -12.96 -6.91 -1.90
C GLU A 45 -13.16 -7.54 -0.50
N HIS A 46 -12.08 -8.00 0.14
CA HIS A 46 -12.13 -8.72 1.42
C HIS A 46 -11.13 -8.24 2.48
N TYR A 47 -10.14 -7.44 2.09
CA TYR A 47 -9.03 -7.00 2.93
C TYR A 47 -8.89 -5.48 2.93
N THR A 48 -8.31 -4.94 4.00
CA THR A 48 -7.71 -3.61 3.96
C THR A 48 -6.29 -3.74 3.44
N VAL A 49 -6.07 -3.35 2.19
CA VAL A 49 -4.79 -3.46 1.50
C VAL A 49 -4.01 -2.16 1.68
N VAL A 50 -2.80 -2.24 2.21
CA VAL A 50 -1.87 -1.12 2.39
C VAL A 50 -0.65 -1.33 1.52
N CYS A 51 -0.36 -0.36 0.63
CA CYS A 51 0.81 -0.41 -0.26
C CYS A 51 1.70 0.81 0.01
N PRO A 52 2.73 0.70 0.88
CA PRO A 52 3.73 1.75 1.06
C PRO A 52 4.73 1.80 -0.09
N ASP A 53 5.23 3.00 -0.36
CA ASP A 53 6.42 3.24 -1.18
C ASP A 53 7.62 3.43 -0.23
N LEU A 54 8.63 2.58 -0.38
CA LEU A 54 9.82 2.48 0.48
C LEU A 54 10.97 3.38 0.03
#